data_AF-A0A2D4SA28-F1
#
_entry.id   AF-A0A2D4SA28-F1
#
_cell.length_a   1.000
_cell.length_b   1.000
_cell.length_c   1.000
_cell.angle_alpha   90.00
_cell.angle_beta   90.00
_cell.angle_gamma   90.00
#
_symmetry.space_group_name_H-M   'P 1'
#
loop_
_entity.id
_entity.type
_entity.pdbx_description
1 polymer ?
#
loop_
_entity_poly.entity_id
_entity_poly.type
_entity_poly.pdbx_seq_one_letter_code
_entity_poly.pdbx_strand_id
1 'polypeptide(L)'
;MAQALTEQSFTVEDFIRPEVIANPYPWYALLRDQPPRYGLKDYPPGTMPEKDEPYPAWVFLKYDDVRAVMKNHQAFSSRDPMQEASDAPSLMLVNHDQPRHRVLRNLAKQAFTPQRVETDVAPWVAEQADGMIKTMRDGEVEFMEAYAKNLPALVMTKLIGTPTTDYKLLRRWANAFMVTSTFTLEQRAQCIQELGAYYMDAVAERYQQIEAGKSVPDDLMSAFIQAEEDGETLTREEVTLFCITLVVAGAETSTYLLGNLVATLAERPDLFDVLKRDRSQVRPFIEESLRRDGPPQRLFRLATQTVFERFGAGDIPGILEMLDDDIRIEFYGPSIIPYAGEYDGKEAAGQFFSTVLSSVDIHQFEPEQFLADGNMVTVTGHLNLTAKSTGGTIDSDFAHVITVRDGKWLRFRDFMNTAVAVRAFSKD
;
A
#
# COMPACT_ATOMS: atom_id res chain seq x y z
N MET A 1 9.87 -4.31 35.39
CA MET A 1 8.63 -3.68 35.89
C MET A 1 8.18 -2.69 34.83
N ALA A 2 7.23 -3.08 33.97
CA ALA A 2 6.68 -2.19 32.96
C ALA A 2 5.78 -1.16 33.66
N GLN A 3 6.05 0.13 33.46
CA GLN A 3 5.13 1.19 33.85
C GLN A 3 3.81 0.95 33.11
N ALA A 4 2.71 0.82 33.85
CA ALA A 4 1.38 0.76 33.26
C ALA A 4 1.15 2.07 32.50
N LEU A 5 0.99 1.98 31.17
CA LEU A 5 0.57 3.09 30.33
C LEU A 5 -0.75 3.61 30.88
N THR A 6 -0.76 4.83 31.42
CA THR A 6 -2.00 5.53 31.76
C THR A 6 -2.60 6.10 30.48
N GLU A 7 -3.93 6.07 30.34
CA GLU A 7 -4.66 6.62 29.18
C GLU A 7 -4.27 8.07 28.81
N GLN A 8 -3.72 8.84 29.75
CA GLN A 8 -3.28 10.22 29.54
C GLN A 8 -1.93 10.39 28.82
N SER A 9 -1.14 9.31 28.62
CA SER A 9 0.19 9.38 28.02
C SER A 9 0.35 8.57 26.73
N PHE A 10 -0.71 7.90 26.25
CA PHE A 10 -0.64 7.04 25.08
C PHE A 10 -0.61 7.87 23.78
N THR A 11 0.35 7.61 22.90
CA THR A 11 0.46 8.25 21.57
C THR A 11 0.39 7.21 20.47
N VAL A 12 0.26 7.65 19.21
CA VAL A 12 0.25 6.72 18.07
C VAL A 12 1.56 5.97 17.88
N GLU A 13 2.67 6.48 18.39
CA GLU A 13 3.96 5.77 18.40
C GLU A 13 3.91 4.48 19.23
N ASP A 14 2.97 4.39 20.18
CA ASP A 14 2.84 3.21 21.03
C ASP A 14 2.14 2.03 20.33
N PHE A 15 1.57 2.22 19.14
CA PHE A 15 0.86 1.15 18.41
C PHE A 15 1.75 -0.02 17.97
N ILE A 16 3.07 0.16 17.94
CA ILE A 16 4.03 -0.90 17.61
C ILE A 16 4.48 -1.73 18.83
N ARG A 17 4.06 -1.35 20.04
CA ARG A 17 4.45 -2.09 21.25
C ARG A 17 3.79 -3.48 21.26
N PRO A 18 4.50 -4.56 21.64
CA PRO A 18 3.97 -5.92 21.60
C PRO A 18 2.65 -6.10 22.37
N GLU A 19 2.52 -5.48 23.54
CA GLU A 19 1.30 -5.54 24.36
C GLU A 19 0.11 -4.82 23.72
N VAL A 20 0.38 -3.80 22.89
CA VAL A 20 -0.65 -3.07 22.14
C VAL A 20 -1.06 -3.87 20.91
N ILE A 21 -0.10 -4.48 20.20
CA ILE A 21 -0.38 -5.37 19.06
C ILE A 21 -1.22 -6.58 19.50
N ALA A 22 -0.94 -7.14 20.68
CA ALA A 22 -1.67 -8.29 21.21
C ALA A 22 -3.14 -7.99 21.54
N ASN A 23 -3.46 -6.74 21.90
CA ASN A 23 -4.84 -6.30 22.12
C ASN A 23 -4.97 -4.79 21.83
N PRO A 24 -5.17 -4.41 20.56
CA PRO A 24 -5.13 -3.01 20.15
C PRO A 24 -6.46 -2.28 20.40
N TYR A 25 -7.56 -3.02 20.61
CA TYR A 25 -8.92 -2.47 20.63
C TYR A 25 -9.18 -1.41 21.70
N PRO A 26 -8.69 -1.55 22.95
CA PRO A 26 -8.83 -0.50 23.96
C PRO A 26 -8.13 0.80 23.53
N TRP A 27 -6.96 0.69 22.91
CA TRP A 27 -6.16 1.83 22.46
C TRP A 27 -6.77 2.50 21.22
N TYR A 28 -7.30 1.70 20.28
CA TYR A 28 -8.12 2.21 19.20
C TYR A 28 -9.33 2.97 19.75
N ALA A 29 -10.04 2.43 20.75
CA ALA A 29 -11.19 3.10 21.34
C ALA A 29 -10.82 4.44 22.01
N LEU A 30 -9.69 4.49 22.71
CA LEU A 30 -9.17 5.71 23.34
C LEU A 30 -8.92 6.85 22.34
N LEU A 31 -8.35 6.52 21.16
CA LEU A 31 -7.95 7.50 20.16
C LEU A 31 -9.00 7.73 19.07
N ARG A 32 -9.98 6.83 18.88
CA ARG A 32 -10.91 6.84 17.73
C ARG A 32 -11.69 8.13 17.59
N ASP A 33 -12.17 8.71 18.69
CA ASP A 33 -13.02 9.92 18.65
C ASP A 33 -12.21 11.22 18.60
N GLN A 34 -10.89 11.13 18.66
CA GLN A 34 -9.98 12.25 18.54
C GLN A 34 -9.66 12.55 17.07
N PRO A 35 -9.14 13.75 16.74
CA PRO A 35 -8.61 14.02 15.40
C PRO A 35 -7.49 13.04 15.01
N PRO A 36 -7.27 12.79 13.70
CA PRO A 36 -6.13 12.00 13.23
C PRO A 36 -4.83 12.46 13.88
N ARG A 37 -3.99 11.49 14.25
CA ARG A 37 -2.75 11.75 14.98
C ARG A 37 -1.56 11.40 14.11
N TYR A 38 -0.57 12.28 14.10
CA TYR A 38 0.68 12.10 13.37
C TYR A 38 1.74 11.49 14.28
N GLY A 39 2.66 10.73 13.68
CA GLY A 39 3.89 10.26 14.34
C GLY A 39 4.07 8.75 14.37
N LEU A 40 3.09 7.95 13.90
CA LEU A 40 3.28 6.50 13.86
C LEU A 40 4.42 6.16 12.90
N LYS A 41 5.46 5.55 13.43
CA LYS A 41 6.57 4.98 12.67
C LYS A 41 6.38 3.48 12.61
N ASP A 42 6.06 2.97 11.43
CA ASP A 42 5.74 1.56 11.23
C ASP A 42 6.45 1.01 9.98
N TYR A 43 6.55 -0.31 9.92
CA TYR A 43 7.33 -1.03 8.92
C TYR A 43 6.40 -1.86 8.04
N PRO A 44 6.25 -1.53 6.74
CA PRO A 44 5.55 -2.36 5.79
C PRO A 44 6.32 -3.68 5.56
N PRO A 45 5.62 -4.72 5.06
CA PRO A 45 6.25 -5.99 4.74
C PRO A 45 7.50 -5.81 3.86
N GLY A 46 8.53 -6.62 4.07
CA GLY A 46 9.80 -6.56 3.33
C GLY A 46 10.83 -5.56 3.89
N THR A 47 10.43 -4.64 4.77
CA THR A 47 11.35 -3.70 5.44
C THR A 47 11.81 -4.23 6.81
N MET A 48 12.91 -3.69 7.32
CA MET A 48 13.58 -4.16 8.53
C MET A 48 13.98 -3.02 9.47
N PRO A 49 13.59 -3.03 10.76
CA PRO A 49 13.96 -1.98 11.72
C PRO A 49 15.46 -1.74 11.91
N GLU A 50 16.28 -2.76 11.69
CA GLU A 50 17.75 -2.66 11.83
C GLU A 50 18.43 -2.00 10.62
N LYS A 51 17.72 -1.80 9.51
CA LYS A 51 18.28 -1.34 8.24
C LYS A 51 17.52 -0.14 7.65
N ASP A 52 16.20 -0.16 7.72
CA ASP A 52 15.32 0.82 7.10
C ASP A 52 14.80 1.81 8.16
N GLU A 53 14.66 3.08 7.80
CA GLU A 53 14.12 4.11 8.69
C GLU A 53 12.68 4.46 8.28
N PRO A 54 11.69 4.25 9.17
CA PRO A 54 10.28 4.50 8.87
C PRO A 54 9.95 5.99 8.86
N TYR A 55 9.10 6.38 7.91
CA TYR A 55 8.51 7.71 7.90
C TYR A 55 7.41 7.81 8.96
N PRO A 56 7.34 8.92 9.73
CA PRO A 56 6.19 9.19 10.58
C PRO A 56 4.92 9.37 9.71
N ALA A 57 3.86 8.65 10.09
CA ALA A 57 2.59 8.62 9.36
C ALA A 57 1.44 9.20 10.19
N TRP A 58 0.42 9.68 9.49
CA TRP A 58 -0.89 10.00 10.06
C TRP A 58 -1.70 8.72 10.27
N VAL A 59 -2.41 8.62 11.39
CA VAL A 59 -3.25 7.47 11.73
C VAL A 59 -4.72 7.86 11.72
N PHE A 60 -5.50 7.12 10.92
CA PHE A 60 -6.95 7.21 10.83
C PHE A 60 -7.57 5.97 11.48
N LEU A 61 -8.50 6.18 12.42
CA LEU A 61 -9.09 5.10 13.23
C LEU A 61 -10.61 4.98 13.06
N LYS A 62 -11.28 6.01 12.51
CA LYS A 62 -12.72 5.96 12.21
C LYS A 62 -12.92 5.28 10.86
N TYR A 63 -13.95 4.44 10.79
CA TYR A 63 -14.30 3.70 9.58
C TYR A 63 -14.49 4.63 8.38
N ASP A 64 -15.22 5.73 8.55
CA ASP A 64 -15.53 6.64 7.46
C ASP A 64 -14.28 7.33 6.90
N ASP A 65 -13.33 7.71 7.77
CA ASP A 65 -12.07 8.33 7.36
C ASP A 65 -11.19 7.33 6.59
N VAL A 66 -11.03 6.11 7.13
CA VAL A 66 -10.28 5.03 6.46
C VAL A 66 -10.91 4.73 5.10
N ARG A 67 -12.24 4.63 5.04
CA ARG A 67 -12.96 4.38 3.79
C ARG A 67 -12.79 5.52 2.79
N ALA A 68 -12.76 6.78 3.24
CA ALA A 68 -12.54 7.93 2.38
C ALA A 68 -11.13 7.92 1.77
N VAL A 69 -10.09 7.72 2.59
CA VAL A 69 -8.69 7.59 2.15
C VAL A 69 -8.55 6.44 1.17
N MET A 70 -9.08 5.26 1.49
CA MET A 70 -8.97 4.06 0.66
C MET A 70 -9.69 4.15 -0.68
N LYS A 71 -10.75 4.96 -0.77
CA LYS A 71 -11.48 5.18 -2.03
C LYS A 71 -10.84 6.24 -2.92
N ASN A 72 -10.11 7.18 -2.34
CA ASN A 72 -9.51 8.30 -3.07
C ASN A 72 -8.07 7.97 -3.49
N HIS A 73 -7.91 7.01 -4.38
CA HIS A 73 -6.60 6.59 -4.89
C HIS A 73 -5.87 7.67 -5.73
N GLN A 74 -6.54 8.76 -6.08
CA GLN A 74 -5.92 9.92 -6.74
C GLN A 74 -5.16 10.80 -5.74
N ALA A 75 -5.73 11.00 -4.55
CA ALA A 75 -5.12 11.75 -3.45
C ALA A 75 -4.18 10.90 -2.59
N PHE A 76 -4.39 9.58 -2.59
CA PHE A 76 -3.69 8.63 -1.72
C PHE A 76 -3.15 7.48 -2.55
N SER A 77 -1.89 7.61 -2.95
CA SER A 77 -1.15 6.61 -3.69
C SER A 77 -0.93 5.36 -2.84
N SER A 78 -0.99 4.19 -3.46
CA SER A 78 -0.66 2.91 -2.83
C SER A 78 0.84 2.58 -2.92
N ARG A 79 1.64 3.41 -3.61
CA ARG A 79 3.10 3.24 -3.62
C ARG A 79 3.66 3.26 -2.21
N ASP A 80 4.70 2.47 -2.03
CA ASP A 80 5.42 2.34 -0.77
C ASP A 80 6.91 2.63 -1.01
N PRO A 81 7.34 3.90 -0.91
CA PRO A 81 8.72 4.29 -1.16
C PRO A 81 9.72 3.57 -0.26
N MET A 82 9.31 3.15 0.94
CA MET A 82 10.21 2.45 1.85
C MET A 82 10.44 1.02 1.41
N GLN A 83 9.40 0.32 0.96
CA GLN A 83 9.59 -1.01 0.36
C GLN A 83 10.34 -0.91 -0.98
N GLU A 84 10.03 0.09 -1.81
CA GLU A 84 10.75 0.34 -3.09
C GLU A 84 12.26 0.57 -2.88
N ALA A 85 12.65 1.16 -1.75
CA ALA A 85 14.06 1.40 -1.39
C ALA A 85 14.72 0.23 -0.63
N SER A 86 13.96 -0.78 -0.23
CA SER A 86 14.45 -1.94 0.52
C SER A 86 15.12 -2.98 -0.38
N ASP A 87 15.83 -3.94 0.22
CA ASP A 87 16.40 -5.08 -0.53
C ASP A 87 15.34 -6.11 -0.95
N ALA A 88 14.15 -6.07 -0.32
CA ALA A 88 13.07 -6.98 -0.65
C ALA A 88 12.40 -6.54 -1.96
N PRO A 89 12.03 -7.49 -2.84
CA PRO A 89 11.28 -7.15 -4.04
C PRO A 89 9.98 -6.43 -3.68
N SER A 90 9.71 -5.31 -4.35
CA SER A 90 8.45 -4.59 -4.18
C SER A 90 7.27 -5.47 -4.60
N LEU A 91 6.22 -5.48 -3.78
CA LEU A 91 5.06 -6.34 -3.98
C LEU A 91 4.21 -5.82 -5.15
N MET A 92 3.93 -6.72 -6.11
CA MET A 92 3.10 -6.42 -7.27
C MET A 92 1.65 -6.21 -6.84
N LEU A 93 0.90 -5.46 -7.67
CA LEU A 93 -0.51 -5.14 -7.48
C LEU A 93 -0.81 -4.21 -6.29
N VAL A 94 -0.47 -4.61 -5.06
CA VAL A 94 -0.85 -3.85 -3.84
C VAL A 94 -0.20 -2.46 -3.78
N ASN A 95 1.02 -2.32 -4.31
CA ASN A 95 1.78 -1.06 -4.30
C ASN A 95 1.71 -0.27 -5.62
N HIS A 96 0.80 -0.65 -6.51
CA HIS A 96 0.63 0.03 -7.80
C HIS A 96 -0.63 0.90 -7.79
N ASP A 97 -0.55 2.07 -8.42
CA ASP A 97 -1.70 2.92 -8.72
C ASP A 97 -2.23 2.67 -10.14
N GLN A 98 -3.34 3.34 -10.45
CA GLN A 98 -3.86 3.38 -11.82
C GLN A 98 -2.89 4.12 -12.77
N PRO A 99 -2.81 3.73 -14.06
CA PRO A 99 -3.55 2.66 -14.72
C PRO A 99 -2.94 1.26 -14.55
N ARG A 100 -1.67 1.16 -14.12
CA ARG A 100 -0.94 -0.12 -14.06
C ARG A 100 -1.64 -1.13 -13.15
N HIS A 101 -2.17 -0.69 -12.01
CA HIS A 101 -2.96 -1.54 -11.12
C HIS A 101 -4.15 -2.20 -11.83
N ARG A 102 -4.87 -1.52 -12.73
CA ARG A 102 -5.99 -2.12 -13.47
C ARG A 102 -5.53 -3.29 -14.31
N VAL A 103 -4.45 -3.11 -15.07
CA VAL A 103 -3.88 -4.16 -15.93
C VAL A 103 -3.51 -5.36 -15.07
N LEU A 104 -2.67 -5.14 -14.05
CA LEU A 104 -2.24 -6.15 -13.10
C LEU A 104 -3.42 -6.89 -12.42
N ARG A 105 -4.44 -6.15 -12.00
CA ARG A 105 -5.64 -6.68 -11.34
C ARG A 105 -6.46 -7.55 -12.30
N ASN A 106 -6.60 -7.13 -13.55
CA ASN A 106 -7.37 -7.86 -14.55
C ASN A 106 -6.70 -9.18 -14.93
N LEU A 107 -5.38 -9.17 -15.13
CA LEU A 107 -4.59 -10.38 -15.36
C LEU A 107 -4.73 -11.35 -14.18
N ALA A 108 -4.61 -10.85 -12.93
CA ALA A 108 -4.81 -11.68 -11.74
C ALA A 108 -6.25 -12.23 -11.63
N LYS A 109 -7.29 -11.46 -11.97
CA LYS A 109 -8.69 -11.93 -11.91
C LYS A 109 -8.96 -13.13 -12.81
N GLN A 110 -8.33 -13.20 -13.99
CA GLN A 110 -8.47 -14.36 -14.88
C GLN A 110 -8.03 -15.66 -14.20
N ALA A 111 -7.12 -15.54 -13.25
CA ALA A 111 -6.50 -16.65 -12.56
C ALA A 111 -7.24 -17.01 -11.23
N PHE A 112 -8.09 -16.11 -10.71
CA PHE A 112 -8.89 -16.28 -9.49
C PHE A 112 -10.42 -16.24 -9.75
N THR A 113 -10.90 -16.86 -10.82
CA THR A 113 -12.34 -16.84 -11.11
C THR A 113 -13.15 -17.61 -10.04
N PRO A 114 -14.36 -17.15 -9.68
CA PRO A 114 -15.20 -17.84 -8.69
C PRO A 114 -15.43 -19.32 -9.04
N GLN A 115 -15.66 -19.61 -10.32
CA GLN A 115 -15.84 -20.98 -10.80
C GLN A 115 -14.63 -21.85 -10.50
N ARG A 116 -13.42 -21.39 -10.85
CA ARG A 116 -12.17 -22.13 -10.58
C ARG A 116 -11.98 -22.38 -9.09
N VAL A 117 -12.27 -21.37 -8.26
CA VAL A 117 -12.19 -21.51 -6.80
C VAL A 117 -13.16 -22.59 -6.30
N GLU A 118 -14.41 -22.59 -6.78
CA GLU A 118 -15.44 -23.52 -6.33
C GLU A 118 -15.24 -24.96 -6.85
N THR A 119 -14.79 -25.13 -8.09
CA THR A 119 -14.78 -26.45 -8.74
C THR A 119 -13.44 -27.18 -8.67
N ASP A 120 -12.32 -26.48 -8.50
CA ASP A 120 -10.97 -27.07 -8.43
C ASP A 120 -10.30 -26.81 -7.08
N VAL A 121 -10.20 -25.53 -6.67
CA VAL A 121 -9.42 -25.17 -5.48
C VAL A 121 -10.10 -25.65 -4.20
N ALA A 122 -11.37 -25.30 -3.97
CA ALA A 122 -12.06 -25.59 -2.71
C ALA A 122 -12.18 -27.09 -2.40
N PRO A 123 -12.53 -27.98 -3.35
CA PRO A 123 -12.55 -29.43 -3.09
C PRO A 123 -11.18 -29.98 -2.69
N TRP A 124 -10.12 -29.54 -3.38
CA TRP A 124 -8.76 -29.96 -3.05
C TRP A 124 -8.30 -29.42 -1.70
N VAL A 125 -8.59 -28.15 -1.37
CA VAL A 125 -8.26 -27.57 -0.07
C VAL A 125 -8.98 -28.32 1.05
N ALA A 126 -10.24 -28.72 0.85
CA ALA A 126 -10.98 -29.55 1.81
C ALA A 126 -10.30 -30.91 2.03
N GLU A 127 -9.85 -31.57 0.96
CA GLU A 127 -9.10 -32.83 1.07
C GLU A 127 -7.80 -32.66 1.86
N GLN A 128 -7.01 -31.62 1.56
CA GLN A 128 -5.76 -31.37 2.28
C GLN A 128 -6.01 -31.01 3.75
N ALA A 129 -7.01 -30.19 4.03
CA ALA A 129 -7.45 -29.84 5.37
C ALA A 129 -7.83 -31.08 6.18
N ASP A 130 -8.68 -31.95 5.63
CA ASP A 130 -9.10 -33.20 6.26
C ASP A 130 -7.92 -34.16 6.47
N GLY A 131 -7.03 -34.26 5.49
CA GLY A 131 -5.82 -35.06 5.57
C GLY A 131 -4.93 -34.62 6.73
N MET A 132 -4.68 -33.31 6.85
CA MET A 132 -3.89 -32.75 7.95
C MET A 132 -4.54 -33.02 9.32
N ILE A 133 -5.86 -32.84 9.45
CA ILE A 133 -6.59 -33.12 10.69
C ILE A 133 -6.47 -34.61 11.07
N LYS A 134 -6.60 -35.53 10.11
CA LYS A 134 -6.46 -36.99 10.37
C LYS A 134 -5.09 -37.41 10.86
N THR A 135 -4.05 -36.62 10.61
CA THR A 135 -2.68 -36.90 11.11
C THR A 135 -2.43 -36.37 12.51
N MET A 136 -3.33 -35.54 13.05
CA MET A 136 -3.23 -35.04 14.42
C MET A 136 -3.49 -36.17 15.41
N ARG A 137 -2.71 -36.21 16.48
CA ARG A 137 -2.91 -37.16 17.59
C ARG A 137 -3.99 -36.63 18.52
N ASP A 138 -4.67 -37.54 19.20
CA ASP A 138 -5.57 -37.18 20.29
C ASP A 138 -4.80 -36.48 21.41
N GLY A 139 -5.41 -35.44 22.00
CA GLY A 139 -4.83 -34.66 23.10
C GLY A 139 -4.59 -33.19 22.72
N GLU A 140 -3.65 -32.56 23.40
CA GLU A 140 -3.28 -31.17 23.16
C GLU A 140 -2.47 -31.03 21.86
N VAL A 141 -2.81 -30.02 21.06
CA VAL A 141 -2.17 -29.72 19.78
C VAL A 141 -1.79 -28.25 19.76
N GLU A 142 -0.52 -27.96 19.41
CA GLU A 142 -0.12 -26.61 19.03
C GLU A 142 -0.65 -26.35 17.60
N PHE A 143 -1.80 -25.69 17.51
CA PHE A 143 -2.57 -25.57 16.28
C PHE A 143 -1.85 -24.73 15.21
N MET A 144 -1.07 -23.72 15.62
CA MET A 144 -0.39 -22.83 14.68
C MET A 144 0.69 -23.57 13.88
N GLU A 145 1.51 -24.38 14.56
CA GLU A 145 2.58 -25.19 13.98
C GLU A 145 2.05 -26.43 13.28
N ALA A 146 1.06 -27.11 13.86
CA ALA A 146 0.53 -28.35 13.28
C ALA A 146 -0.33 -28.09 12.03
N TYR A 147 -1.05 -26.97 11.98
CA TYR A 147 -2.07 -26.72 10.96
C TYR A 147 -1.97 -25.36 10.30
N ALA A 148 -2.13 -24.27 11.07
CA ALA A 148 -2.43 -22.95 10.52
C ALA A 148 -1.31 -22.43 9.60
N LYS A 149 -0.04 -22.66 9.97
CA LYS A 149 1.14 -22.24 9.17
C LYS A 149 1.36 -23.08 7.91
N ASN A 150 0.74 -24.26 7.81
CA ASN A 150 1.03 -25.24 6.76
C ASN A 150 -0.01 -25.20 5.63
N LEU A 151 -1.30 -25.13 5.98
CA LEU A 151 -2.38 -25.21 4.99
C LEU A 151 -2.30 -24.07 3.95
N PRO A 152 -2.20 -22.78 4.31
CA PRO A 152 -2.15 -21.71 3.31
C PRO A 152 -0.94 -21.78 2.38
N ALA A 153 0.25 -22.10 2.91
CA ALA A 153 1.45 -22.26 2.11
C ALA A 153 1.32 -23.42 1.11
N LEU A 154 0.67 -24.52 1.52
CA LEU A 154 0.35 -25.64 0.65
C LEU A 154 -0.65 -25.22 -0.44
N VAL A 155 -1.69 -24.45 -0.11
CA VAL A 155 -2.60 -23.89 -1.13
C VAL A 155 -1.84 -23.03 -2.15
N MET A 156 -0.88 -22.20 -1.71
CA MET A 156 -0.11 -21.36 -2.62
C MET A 156 0.73 -22.17 -3.61
N THR A 157 1.30 -23.32 -3.22
CA THR A 157 2.01 -24.18 -4.19
C THR A 157 1.10 -24.65 -5.33
N LYS A 158 -0.13 -25.12 -5.02
CA LYS A 158 -1.11 -25.54 -6.04
C LYS A 158 -1.53 -24.37 -6.93
N LEU A 159 -1.83 -23.22 -6.33
CA LEU A 159 -2.28 -22.05 -7.08
C LEU A 159 -1.19 -21.57 -8.03
N ILE A 160 0.04 -21.40 -7.54
CA ILE A 160 1.15 -20.90 -8.35
C ILE A 160 1.57 -21.92 -9.40
N GLY A 161 1.45 -23.21 -9.13
CA GLY A 161 1.86 -24.28 -10.04
C GLY A 161 3.23 -24.85 -9.75
N THR A 162 3.64 -24.82 -8.48
CA THR A 162 4.92 -25.39 -8.01
C THR A 162 4.69 -26.71 -7.27
N PRO A 163 5.72 -27.55 -7.08
CA PRO A 163 5.58 -28.81 -6.36
C PRO A 163 4.98 -28.62 -4.96
N THR A 164 3.93 -29.38 -4.64
CA THR A 164 3.23 -29.22 -3.35
C THR A 164 4.08 -29.56 -2.15
N THR A 165 5.16 -30.32 -2.32
CA THR A 165 6.17 -30.62 -1.29
C THR A 165 6.94 -29.38 -0.82
N ASP A 166 6.95 -28.31 -1.61
CA ASP A 166 7.78 -27.13 -1.40
C ASP A 166 7.13 -26.12 -0.48
N TYR A 167 5.91 -26.38 0.03
CA TYR A 167 5.19 -25.46 0.90
C TYR A 167 5.99 -25.03 2.14
N LYS A 168 6.90 -25.90 2.64
CA LYS A 168 7.79 -25.57 3.76
C LYS A 168 8.86 -24.54 3.39
N LEU A 169 9.34 -24.56 2.15
CA LEU A 169 10.24 -23.54 1.61
C LEU A 169 9.49 -22.21 1.49
N LEU A 170 8.31 -22.23 0.86
CA LEU A 170 7.45 -21.04 0.72
C LEU A 170 7.15 -20.39 2.08
N ARG A 171 6.81 -21.21 3.09
CA ARG A 171 6.60 -20.73 4.46
C ARG A 171 7.84 -20.05 5.04
N ARG A 172 9.02 -20.67 4.88
CA ARG A 172 10.29 -20.11 5.36
C ARG A 172 10.60 -18.78 4.67
N TRP A 173 10.39 -18.71 3.36
CA TRP A 173 10.63 -17.50 2.59
C TRP A 173 9.63 -16.40 2.93
N ALA A 174 8.32 -16.69 3.04
CA ALA A 174 7.31 -15.72 3.46
C ALA A 174 7.64 -15.10 4.83
N ASN A 175 8.07 -15.93 5.80
CA ASN A 175 8.47 -15.46 7.11
C ASN A 175 9.66 -14.47 7.07
N ALA A 176 10.53 -14.52 6.05
CA ALA A 176 11.65 -13.59 5.93
C ALA A 176 11.22 -12.14 5.63
N PHE A 177 10.01 -11.95 5.09
CA PHE A 177 9.44 -10.63 4.77
C PHE A 177 8.77 -9.96 5.96
N MET A 178 8.59 -10.68 7.08
CA MET A 178 7.80 -10.20 8.20
C MET A 178 8.64 -9.47 9.23
N VAL A 179 8.17 -8.31 9.67
CA VAL A 179 8.84 -7.51 10.70
C VAL A 179 8.98 -8.30 12.01
N THR A 180 7.99 -9.14 12.32
CA THR A 180 7.94 -10.01 13.51
C THR A 180 8.87 -11.23 13.45
N SER A 181 9.53 -11.48 12.32
CA SER A 181 10.39 -12.65 12.16
C SER A 181 11.69 -12.54 12.96
N THR A 182 12.05 -13.66 13.59
CA THR A 182 13.27 -13.81 14.39
C THR A 182 14.53 -14.11 13.56
N PHE A 183 14.45 -14.04 12.23
CA PHE A 183 15.60 -14.25 11.35
C PHE A 183 16.58 -13.08 11.41
N THR A 184 17.88 -13.40 11.36
CA THR A 184 18.93 -12.39 11.20
C THR A 184 18.86 -11.73 9.81
N LEU A 185 19.50 -10.57 9.65
CA LEU A 185 19.60 -9.89 8.35
C LEU A 185 20.16 -10.82 7.25
N GLU A 186 21.20 -11.60 7.56
CA GLU A 186 21.79 -12.58 6.63
C GLU A 186 20.79 -13.69 6.26
N GLN A 187 20.08 -14.25 7.22
CA GLN A 187 19.07 -15.28 6.97
C GLN A 187 17.92 -14.76 6.10
N ARG A 188 17.50 -13.50 6.31
CA ARG A 188 16.49 -12.85 5.49
C ARG A 188 16.98 -12.64 4.06
N ALA A 189 18.18 -12.08 3.89
CA ALA A 189 18.79 -11.89 2.59
C ALA A 189 18.94 -13.21 1.81
N GLN A 190 19.37 -14.27 2.49
CA GLN A 190 19.44 -15.61 1.90
C GLN A 190 18.06 -16.11 1.45
N CYS A 191 17.01 -15.95 2.28
CA CYS A 191 15.66 -16.36 1.91
C CYS A 191 15.13 -15.57 0.70
N ILE A 192 15.41 -14.27 0.62
CA ILE A 192 15.00 -13.41 -0.50
C ILE A 192 15.70 -13.86 -1.79
N GLN A 193 17.01 -14.15 -1.72
CA GLN A 193 17.78 -14.66 -2.86
C GLN A 193 17.29 -16.03 -3.33
N GLU A 194 17.08 -16.98 -2.41
CA GLU A 194 16.58 -18.32 -2.73
C GLU A 194 15.18 -18.25 -3.37
N LEU A 195 14.29 -17.45 -2.82
CA LEU A 195 12.93 -17.24 -3.34
C LEU A 195 12.96 -16.66 -4.76
N GLY A 196 13.80 -15.64 -4.98
CA GLY A 196 13.99 -15.01 -6.28
C GLY A 196 14.52 -15.99 -7.33
N ALA A 197 15.59 -16.74 -6.99
CA ALA A 197 16.17 -17.74 -7.88
C ALA A 197 15.17 -18.85 -8.21
N TYR A 198 14.45 -19.36 -7.20
CA TYR A 198 13.46 -20.41 -7.38
C TYR A 198 12.37 -20.02 -8.38
N TYR A 199 11.78 -18.83 -8.25
CA TYR A 199 10.73 -18.40 -9.16
C TYR A 199 11.26 -17.95 -10.52
N MET A 200 12.47 -17.38 -10.60
CA MET A 200 13.11 -17.11 -11.87
C MET A 200 13.30 -18.40 -12.70
N ASP A 201 13.78 -19.47 -12.07
CA ASP A 201 13.97 -20.76 -12.72
C ASP A 201 12.63 -21.40 -13.11
N ALA A 202 11.65 -21.42 -12.21
CA ALA A 202 10.33 -22.00 -12.47
C ALA A 202 9.59 -21.27 -13.61
N VAL A 203 9.65 -19.93 -13.63
CA VAL A 203 9.07 -19.12 -14.70
C VAL A 203 9.81 -19.37 -16.02
N ALA A 204 11.14 -19.40 -16.01
CA ALA A 204 11.92 -19.68 -17.21
C ALA A 204 11.60 -21.07 -17.81
N GLU A 205 11.48 -22.09 -16.96
CA GLU A 205 11.05 -23.42 -17.40
C GLU A 205 9.65 -23.38 -18.00
N ARG A 206 8.70 -22.69 -17.36
CA ARG A 206 7.33 -22.58 -17.86
C ARG A 206 7.26 -21.89 -19.23
N TYR A 207 8.03 -20.81 -19.43
CA TYR A 207 8.15 -20.17 -20.75
C TYR A 207 8.69 -21.16 -21.80
N GLN A 208 9.74 -21.91 -21.49
CA GLN A 208 10.30 -22.90 -22.42
C GLN A 208 9.27 -23.98 -22.78
N GLN A 209 8.45 -24.43 -21.82
CA GLN A 209 7.39 -25.40 -22.08
C GLN A 209 6.33 -24.84 -23.04
N ILE A 210 5.89 -23.60 -22.82
CA ILE A 210 4.91 -22.91 -23.67
C ILE A 210 5.46 -22.67 -25.08
N GLU A 211 6.68 -22.14 -25.20
CA GLU A 211 7.35 -21.87 -26.48
C GLU A 211 7.59 -23.16 -27.28
N ALA A 212 7.83 -24.28 -26.61
CA ALA A 212 7.94 -25.60 -27.24
C ALA A 212 6.58 -26.22 -27.61
N GLY A 213 5.46 -25.52 -27.38
CA GLY A 213 4.10 -26.00 -27.66
C GLY A 213 3.65 -27.16 -26.76
N LYS A 214 4.28 -27.34 -25.59
CA LYS A 214 3.86 -28.36 -24.62
C LYS A 214 2.58 -27.92 -23.92
N SER A 215 1.76 -28.89 -23.54
CA SER A 215 0.65 -28.64 -22.62
C SER A 215 1.21 -28.27 -21.26
N VAL A 216 0.80 -27.12 -20.74
CA VAL A 216 1.12 -26.64 -19.39
C VAL A 216 -0.10 -26.74 -18.48
N PRO A 217 0.10 -26.94 -17.17
CA PRO A 217 -0.99 -26.89 -16.21
C PRO A 217 -1.73 -25.56 -16.26
N ASP A 218 -3.05 -25.60 -16.05
CA ASP A 218 -3.84 -24.40 -15.79
C ASP A 218 -3.56 -23.96 -14.35
N ASP A 219 -2.53 -23.14 -14.13
CA ASP A 219 -2.11 -22.54 -12.85
C ASP A 219 -1.85 -21.04 -12.99
N LEU A 220 -1.67 -20.34 -11.87
CA LEU A 220 -1.48 -18.88 -11.87
C LEU A 220 -0.22 -18.49 -12.69
N MET A 221 0.86 -19.26 -12.61
CA MET A 221 2.08 -18.98 -13.37
C MET A 221 1.83 -19.05 -14.88
N SER A 222 1.17 -20.09 -15.37
CA SER A 222 0.81 -20.20 -16.80
C SER A 222 -0.15 -19.11 -17.23
N ALA A 223 -1.16 -18.84 -16.40
CA ALA A 223 -2.12 -17.78 -16.66
C ALA A 223 -1.40 -16.44 -16.81
N PHE A 224 -0.49 -16.08 -15.90
CA PHE A 224 0.28 -14.82 -16.00
C PHE A 224 1.18 -14.74 -17.23
N ILE A 225 1.80 -15.85 -17.64
CA ILE A 225 2.65 -15.89 -18.84
C ILE A 225 1.82 -15.71 -20.12
N GLN A 226 0.63 -16.27 -20.15
CA GLN A 226 -0.24 -16.28 -21.33
C GLN A 226 -1.20 -15.08 -21.37
N ALA A 227 -1.35 -14.35 -20.27
CA ALA A 227 -2.33 -13.29 -20.17
C ALA A 227 -1.88 -12.05 -20.96
N GLU A 228 -2.84 -11.50 -21.71
CA GLU A 228 -2.71 -10.31 -22.53
C GLU A 228 -3.91 -9.40 -22.23
N GLU A 229 -3.66 -8.11 -22.02
CA GLU A 229 -4.69 -7.09 -21.83
C GLU A 229 -4.30 -5.85 -22.65
N ASP A 230 -5.21 -5.37 -23.51
CA ASP A 230 -4.96 -4.20 -24.37
C ASP A 230 -3.65 -4.29 -25.22
N GLY A 231 -3.21 -5.51 -25.54
CA GLY A 231 -1.95 -5.77 -26.27
C GLY A 231 -0.69 -5.77 -25.39
N GLU A 232 -0.83 -5.57 -24.07
CA GLU A 232 0.26 -5.70 -23.10
C GLU A 232 0.28 -7.09 -22.47
N THR A 233 1.48 -7.64 -22.32
CA THR A 233 1.76 -8.88 -21.58
C THR A 233 2.70 -8.57 -20.41
N LEU A 234 2.75 -9.48 -19.43
CA LEU A 234 3.74 -9.38 -18.35
C LEU A 234 5.12 -9.78 -18.85
N THR A 235 6.15 -9.06 -18.42
CA THR A 235 7.54 -9.51 -18.64
C THR A 235 7.85 -10.73 -17.76
N ARG A 236 8.93 -11.45 -18.08
CA ARG A 236 9.39 -12.60 -17.29
C ARG A 236 9.67 -12.21 -15.84
N GLU A 237 10.25 -11.03 -15.64
CA GLU A 237 10.55 -10.43 -14.35
C GLU A 237 9.25 -10.12 -13.59
N GLU A 238 8.25 -9.56 -14.26
CA GLU A 238 6.95 -9.25 -13.65
C GLU A 238 6.21 -10.52 -13.22
N VAL A 239 6.19 -11.57 -14.05
CA VAL A 239 5.63 -12.88 -13.68
C VAL A 239 6.34 -13.45 -12.44
N THR A 240 7.67 -13.34 -12.40
CA THR A 240 8.48 -13.78 -11.25
C THR A 240 8.09 -13.00 -9.98
N LEU A 241 8.01 -11.67 -10.07
CA LEU A 241 7.58 -10.81 -8.96
C LEU A 241 6.15 -11.09 -8.50
N PHE A 242 5.24 -11.45 -9.41
CA PHE A 242 3.89 -11.89 -9.04
C PHE A 242 3.89 -13.17 -8.24
N CYS A 243 4.68 -14.16 -8.65
CA CYS A 243 4.81 -15.42 -7.91
C CYS A 243 5.35 -15.17 -6.50
N ILE A 244 6.38 -14.32 -6.36
CA ILE A 244 6.93 -13.87 -5.08
C ILE A 244 5.85 -13.19 -4.22
N THR A 245 5.10 -12.26 -4.82
CA THR A 245 4.04 -11.50 -4.15
C THR A 245 2.98 -12.43 -3.56
N LEU A 246 2.55 -13.45 -4.31
CA LEU A 246 1.54 -14.40 -3.87
C LEU A 246 1.99 -15.26 -2.68
N VAL A 247 3.27 -15.62 -2.62
CA VAL A 247 3.83 -16.35 -1.47
C VAL A 247 3.78 -15.49 -0.21
N VAL A 248 4.22 -14.23 -0.30
CA VAL A 248 4.26 -13.31 0.85
C VAL A 248 2.84 -12.95 1.30
N ALA A 249 1.96 -12.56 0.38
CA ALA A 249 0.62 -12.07 0.71
C ALA A 249 -0.36 -13.18 1.13
N GLY A 250 -0.28 -14.37 0.51
CA GLY A 250 -1.29 -15.42 0.62
C GLY A 250 -1.08 -16.39 1.79
N ALA A 251 0.16 -16.56 2.26
CA ALA A 251 0.47 -17.56 3.27
C ALA A 251 0.13 -17.11 4.70
N GLU A 252 0.58 -15.92 5.09
CA GLU A 252 0.62 -15.54 6.50
C GLU A 252 -0.71 -14.97 7.02
N THR A 253 -1.37 -14.11 6.24
CA THR A 253 -2.69 -13.55 6.61
C THR A 253 -3.71 -14.66 6.87
N SER A 254 -3.75 -15.66 5.98
CA SER A 254 -4.59 -16.85 6.13
C SER A 254 -4.21 -17.71 7.35
N THR A 255 -2.92 -17.79 7.68
CA THR A 255 -2.42 -18.48 8.89
C THR A 255 -3.02 -17.86 10.14
N TYR A 256 -2.95 -16.53 10.26
CA TYR A 256 -3.51 -15.81 11.41
C TYR A 256 -5.03 -15.86 11.44
N LEU A 257 -5.71 -15.81 10.29
CA LEU A 257 -7.16 -16.00 10.24
C LEU A 257 -7.57 -17.37 10.83
N LEU A 258 -6.89 -18.45 10.42
CA LEU A 258 -7.14 -19.78 10.97
C LEU A 258 -6.92 -19.82 12.48
N GLY A 259 -5.85 -19.19 12.97
CA GLY A 259 -5.59 -19.03 14.40
C GLY A 259 -6.72 -18.29 15.13
N ASN A 260 -7.15 -17.14 14.60
CA ASN A 260 -8.19 -16.30 15.19
C ASN A 260 -9.55 -17.02 15.22
N LEU A 261 -9.87 -17.79 14.18
CA LEU A 261 -11.10 -18.60 14.14
C LEU A 261 -11.09 -19.64 15.27
N VAL A 262 -10.00 -20.40 15.43
CA VAL A 262 -9.92 -21.43 16.48
C VAL A 262 -9.86 -20.81 17.87
N ALA A 263 -9.11 -19.72 18.06
CA ALA A 263 -9.08 -18.97 19.31
C ALA A 263 -10.49 -18.49 19.70
N THR A 264 -11.24 -17.93 18.75
CA THR A 264 -12.63 -17.49 18.97
C THR A 264 -13.52 -18.67 19.40
N LEU A 265 -13.39 -19.83 18.77
CA LEU A 265 -14.18 -21.02 19.14
C LEU A 265 -13.80 -21.57 20.52
N ALA A 266 -12.53 -21.46 20.90
CA ALA A 266 -12.06 -21.85 22.23
C ALA A 266 -12.58 -20.90 23.32
N GLU A 267 -12.63 -19.59 23.06
CA GLU A 267 -13.17 -18.58 23.97
C GLU A 267 -14.71 -18.59 24.04
N ARG A 268 -15.37 -18.98 22.93
CA ARG A 268 -16.83 -18.99 22.76
C ARG A 268 -17.33 -20.37 22.36
N PRO A 269 -17.31 -21.35 23.29
CA PRO A 269 -17.76 -22.71 23.00
C PRO A 269 -19.25 -22.78 22.60
N ASP A 270 -20.05 -21.79 22.97
CA ASP A 270 -21.43 -21.64 22.53
C ASP A 270 -21.55 -21.44 21.01
N LEU A 271 -20.62 -20.69 20.40
CA LEU A 271 -20.56 -20.53 18.95
C LEU A 271 -20.18 -21.84 18.28
N PHE A 272 -19.24 -22.61 18.86
CA PHE A 272 -18.88 -23.92 18.33
C PHE A 272 -20.09 -24.88 18.31
N ASP A 273 -20.92 -24.83 19.35
CA ASP A 273 -22.17 -25.56 19.43
C ASP A 273 -23.19 -25.15 18.36
N VAL A 274 -23.33 -23.85 18.09
CA VAL A 274 -24.16 -23.33 16.99
C VAL A 274 -23.66 -23.86 15.64
N LEU A 275 -22.35 -23.74 15.37
CA LEU A 275 -21.74 -24.17 14.11
C LEU A 275 -21.82 -25.69 13.89
N LYS A 276 -21.92 -26.51 14.95
CA LYS A 276 -22.17 -27.95 14.82
C LYS A 276 -23.60 -28.27 14.42
N ARG A 277 -24.57 -27.51 14.96
CA ARG A 277 -26.01 -27.72 14.68
C ARG A 277 -26.45 -27.14 13.35
N ASP A 278 -25.88 -25.99 12.95
CA ASP A 278 -26.23 -25.27 11.72
C ASP A 278 -24.96 -24.84 10.97
N ARG A 279 -24.61 -25.59 9.91
CA ARG A 279 -23.45 -25.29 9.06
C ARG A 279 -23.63 -24.03 8.22
N SER A 280 -24.85 -23.51 8.04
CA SER A 280 -25.06 -22.25 7.32
C SER A 280 -24.44 -21.06 8.05
N GLN A 281 -24.20 -21.19 9.36
CA GLN A 281 -23.56 -20.15 10.19
C GLN A 281 -22.04 -20.07 10.02
N VAL A 282 -21.39 -21.02 9.31
CA VAL A 282 -19.93 -21.01 9.13
C VAL A 282 -19.46 -19.77 8.39
N ARG A 283 -20.14 -19.38 7.31
CA ARG A 283 -19.76 -18.18 6.54
C ARG A 283 -19.96 -16.90 7.34
N PRO A 284 -21.13 -16.64 7.97
CA PRO A 284 -21.29 -15.51 8.89
C PRO A 284 -20.24 -15.46 10.01
N PHE A 285 -19.87 -16.62 10.58
CA PHE A 285 -18.82 -16.69 11.61
C PHE A 285 -17.46 -16.23 11.06
N ILE A 286 -17.07 -16.68 9.86
CA ILE A 286 -15.82 -16.25 9.22
C ILE A 286 -15.84 -14.73 8.95
N GLU A 287 -16.93 -14.18 8.42
CA GLU A 287 -17.06 -12.74 8.15
C GLU A 287 -16.97 -11.91 9.45
N GLU A 288 -17.62 -12.36 10.53
CA GLU A 288 -17.56 -11.67 11.83
C GLU A 288 -16.17 -11.77 12.48
N SER A 289 -15.50 -12.91 12.34
CA SER A 289 -14.10 -13.06 12.77
C SER A 289 -13.16 -12.15 11.97
N LEU A 290 -13.35 -12.00 10.66
CA LEU A 290 -12.60 -11.05 9.83
C LEU A 290 -12.87 -9.59 10.24
N ARG A 291 -14.12 -9.26 10.60
CA ARG A 291 -14.49 -7.92 11.07
C ARG A 291 -13.86 -7.60 12.44
N ARG A 292 -13.80 -8.58 13.34
CA ARG A 292 -13.29 -8.40 14.70
C ARG A 292 -11.77 -8.45 14.76
N ASP A 293 -11.18 -9.53 14.26
CA ASP A 293 -9.75 -9.86 14.38
C ASP A 293 -9.14 -10.13 12.99
N GLY A 294 -9.45 -9.27 12.00
CA GLY A 294 -8.86 -9.36 10.67
C GLY A 294 -7.33 -9.33 10.74
N PRO A 295 -6.61 -10.22 10.02
CA PRO A 295 -5.15 -10.29 10.13
C PRO A 295 -4.42 -8.98 9.79
N PRO A 296 -4.75 -8.27 8.69
CA PRO A 296 -4.13 -6.98 8.41
C PRO A 296 -4.73 -5.90 9.32
N GLN A 297 -3.91 -5.31 10.18
CA GLN A 297 -4.34 -4.23 11.08
C GLN A 297 -4.20 -2.83 10.46
N ARG A 298 -3.29 -2.66 9.49
CA ARG A 298 -2.99 -1.36 8.87
C ARG A 298 -2.63 -1.51 7.40
N LEU A 299 -2.87 -0.46 6.63
CA LEU A 299 -2.44 -0.30 5.24
C LEU A 299 -1.86 1.11 5.10
N PHE A 300 -0.85 1.25 4.25
CA PHE A 300 -0.14 2.51 4.04
C PHE A 300 -0.64 3.23 2.79
N ARG A 301 -0.62 4.55 2.83
CA ARG A 301 -0.88 5.42 1.68
C ARG A 301 0.06 6.60 1.70
N LEU A 302 0.52 7.01 0.53
CA LEU A 302 1.25 8.25 0.34
C LEU A 302 0.28 9.36 -0.09
N ALA A 303 0.20 10.43 0.69
CA ALA A 303 -0.59 11.61 0.33
C ALA A 303 0.08 12.36 -0.83
N THR A 304 -0.56 12.37 -1.99
CA THR A 304 -0.05 13.00 -3.23
C THR A 304 -0.28 14.52 -3.27
N GLN A 305 -1.04 15.06 -2.31
CA GLN A 305 -1.45 16.48 -2.24
C GLN A 305 -0.62 17.33 -1.25
N THR A 306 0.29 16.72 -0.49
CA THR A 306 1.02 17.35 0.64
C THR A 306 1.73 18.66 0.27
N VAL A 307 2.22 18.82 -0.97
CA VAL A 307 2.86 20.08 -1.42
C VAL A 307 1.87 21.26 -1.40
N PHE A 308 0.61 21.03 -1.78
CA PHE A 308 -0.43 22.07 -1.77
C PHE A 308 -0.82 22.48 -0.35
N GLU A 309 -0.92 21.51 0.56
CA GLU A 309 -1.17 21.77 1.98
C GLU A 309 -0.03 22.56 2.63
N ARG A 310 1.22 22.15 2.39
CA ARG A 310 2.40 22.86 2.91
C ARG A 310 2.53 24.26 2.34
N PHE A 311 2.16 24.46 1.07
CA PHE A 311 2.09 25.79 0.47
C PHE A 311 1.06 26.68 1.16
N GLY A 312 -0.15 26.18 1.40
CA GLY A 312 -1.17 26.90 2.16
C GLY A 312 -0.74 27.25 3.60
N ALA A 313 0.11 26.41 4.20
CA ALA A 313 0.69 26.65 5.54
C ALA A 313 1.96 27.52 5.54
N GLY A 314 2.50 27.90 4.37
CA GLY A 314 3.75 28.65 4.24
C GLY A 314 5.02 27.86 4.59
N ASP A 315 4.97 26.52 4.61
CA ASP A 315 6.09 25.63 4.95
C ASP A 315 7.01 25.38 3.74
N ILE A 316 7.82 26.38 3.39
CA ILE A 316 8.78 26.28 2.28
C ILE A 316 9.79 25.12 2.48
N PRO A 317 10.42 24.94 3.66
CA PRO A 317 11.36 23.83 3.86
C PRO A 317 10.74 22.46 3.57
N GLY A 318 9.52 22.21 4.07
CA GLY A 318 8.81 20.97 3.81
C GLY A 318 8.39 20.80 2.35
N ILE A 319 8.10 21.88 1.62
CA ILE A 319 7.87 21.81 0.16
C ILE A 319 9.15 21.34 -0.54
N LEU A 320 10.31 21.92 -0.21
CA LEU A 320 11.58 21.61 -0.88
C LEU A 320 12.03 20.15 -0.70
N GLU A 321 11.67 19.50 0.40
CA GLU A 321 11.92 18.06 0.62
C GLU A 321 11.18 17.19 -0.41
N MET A 322 10.05 17.66 -0.92
CA MET A 322 9.18 16.97 -1.86
C MET A 322 9.50 17.28 -3.34
N LEU A 323 10.48 18.15 -3.61
CA LEU A 323 10.93 18.47 -4.96
C LEU A 323 12.14 17.62 -5.34
N ASP A 324 12.24 17.29 -6.63
CA ASP A 324 13.43 16.68 -7.21
C ASP A 324 14.58 17.71 -7.21
N ASP A 325 15.84 17.26 -7.18
CA ASP A 325 16.99 18.17 -7.23
C ASP A 325 17.04 18.93 -8.57
N ASP A 326 16.54 18.33 -9.65
CA ASP A 326 16.43 18.91 -11.00
C ASP A 326 15.06 19.56 -11.27
N ILE A 327 14.30 19.94 -10.22
CA ILE A 327 12.96 20.55 -10.37
C ILE A 327 13.01 21.74 -11.34
N ARG A 328 12.05 21.79 -12.27
CA ARG A 328 11.76 22.97 -13.09
C ARG A 328 10.37 23.51 -12.83
N ILE A 329 10.28 24.77 -12.42
CA ILE A 329 9.01 25.50 -12.23
C ILE A 329 8.86 26.48 -13.40
N GLU A 330 7.69 26.48 -14.04
CA GLU A 330 7.31 27.46 -15.06
C GLU A 330 6.01 28.14 -14.63
N PHE A 331 6.10 29.44 -14.38
CA PHE A 331 4.95 30.29 -14.14
C PHE A 331 4.82 31.26 -15.31
N TYR A 332 3.82 31.04 -16.17
CA TYR A 332 3.62 31.87 -17.35
C TYR A 332 3.01 33.22 -16.95
N GLY A 333 3.58 34.32 -17.43
CA GLY A 333 3.04 35.65 -17.18
C GLY A 333 4.04 36.77 -17.47
N PRO A 334 3.57 38.01 -17.62
CA PRO A 334 4.45 39.17 -17.75
C PRO A 334 5.13 39.50 -16.41
N SER A 335 6.28 40.18 -16.47
CA SER A 335 7.13 40.51 -15.31
C SER A 335 6.49 41.42 -14.25
N ILE A 336 5.31 41.98 -14.51
CA ILE A 336 4.51 42.69 -13.51
C ILE A 336 3.97 41.73 -12.43
N ILE A 337 3.84 40.44 -12.73
CA ILE A 337 3.57 39.38 -11.74
C ILE A 337 4.93 38.99 -11.14
N PRO A 338 5.19 39.25 -9.84
CA PRO A 338 6.54 39.16 -9.28
C PRO A 338 7.20 37.77 -9.35
N TYR A 339 6.38 36.72 -9.41
CA TYR A 339 6.78 35.32 -9.42
C TYR A 339 6.58 34.65 -10.79
N ALA A 340 6.34 35.43 -11.85
CA ALA A 340 6.31 34.90 -13.22
C ALA A 340 7.73 34.68 -13.75
N GLY A 341 7.94 33.53 -14.39
CA GLY A 341 9.24 33.13 -14.92
C GLY A 341 9.48 31.63 -14.87
N GLU A 342 10.72 31.26 -15.14
CA GLU A 342 11.21 29.89 -15.06
C GLU A 342 12.24 29.78 -13.94
N TYR A 343 12.17 28.68 -13.17
CA TYR A 343 13.05 28.43 -12.03
C TYR A 343 13.58 27.00 -12.12
N ASP A 344 14.89 26.85 -12.31
CA ASP A 344 15.56 25.57 -12.44
C ASP A 344 16.37 25.24 -11.17
N GLY A 345 16.14 24.05 -10.63
CA GLY A 345 16.77 23.54 -9.42
C GLY A 345 16.11 24.00 -8.11
N LYS A 346 16.40 23.28 -7.03
CA LYS A 346 15.77 23.50 -5.71
C LYS A 346 15.97 24.89 -5.13
N GLU A 347 17.13 25.50 -5.34
CA GLU A 347 17.40 26.84 -4.82
C GLU A 347 16.47 27.88 -5.48
N ALA A 348 16.34 27.82 -6.81
CA ALA A 348 15.43 28.69 -7.56
C ALA A 348 13.96 28.39 -7.22
N ALA A 349 13.60 27.12 -7.00
CA ALA A 349 12.27 26.76 -6.52
C ALA A 349 11.95 27.38 -5.14
N GLY A 350 12.91 27.38 -4.21
CA GLY A 350 12.75 28.05 -2.91
C GLY A 350 12.51 29.56 -3.07
N GLN A 351 13.22 30.20 -4.00
CA GLN A 351 13.00 31.61 -4.34
C GLN A 351 11.61 31.86 -4.91
N PHE A 352 11.11 30.98 -5.79
CA PHE A 352 9.75 31.05 -6.32
C PHE A 352 8.70 31.05 -5.21
N PHE A 353 8.68 30.02 -4.34
CA PHE A 353 7.68 29.92 -3.26
C PHE A 353 7.76 31.09 -2.29
N SER A 354 8.97 31.53 -1.94
CA SER A 354 9.19 32.72 -1.10
C SER A 354 8.64 34.00 -1.75
N THR A 355 8.84 34.16 -3.06
CA THR A 355 8.34 35.32 -3.82
C THR A 355 6.82 35.33 -3.89
N VAL A 356 6.18 34.17 -4.12
CA VAL A 356 4.71 34.08 -4.11
C VAL A 356 4.16 34.50 -2.74
N LEU A 357 4.61 33.86 -1.65
CA LEU A 357 4.08 34.09 -0.30
C LEU A 357 4.34 35.52 0.21
N SER A 358 5.40 36.17 -0.24
CA SER A 358 5.69 37.58 0.07
C SER A 358 4.94 38.58 -0.80
N SER A 359 4.44 38.18 -1.97
CA SER A 359 3.77 39.06 -2.94
C SER A 359 2.25 39.12 -2.78
N VAL A 360 1.63 38.09 -2.21
CA VAL A 360 0.16 38.01 -2.05
C VAL A 360 -0.25 37.63 -0.63
N ASP A 361 -1.45 38.03 -0.24
CA ASP A 361 -2.22 37.41 0.84
C ASP A 361 -3.14 36.34 0.25
N ILE A 362 -3.10 35.12 0.79
CA ILE A 362 -3.91 33.99 0.34
C ILE A 362 -5.18 33.94 1.18
N HIS A 363 -6.36 34.16 0.57
CA HIS A 363 -7.66 34.01 1.23
C HIS A 363 -8.28 32.65 0.94
N GLN A 364 -8.09 32.16 -0.28
CA GLN A 364 -8.50 30.83 -0.73
C GLN A 364 -7.43 30.27 -1.66
N PHE A 365 -7.06 29.02 -1.45
CA PHE A 365 -6.24 28.23 -2.36
C PHE A 365 -6.68 26.78 -2.21
N GLU A 366 -7.67 26.40 -2.99
CA GLU A 366 -8.38 25.13 -2.85
C GLU A 366 -8.23 24.31 -4.11
N PRO A 367 -7.36 23.29 -4.10
CA PRO A 367 -7.35 22.25 -5.12
C PRO A 367 -8.72 21.53 -5.15
N GLU A 368 -9.34 21.46 -6.33
CA GLU A 368 -10.65 20.84 -6.53
C GLU A 368 -10.54 19.44 -7.16
N GLN A 369 -9.65 19.25 -8.14
CA GLN A 369 -9.47 17.97 -8.83
C GLN A 369 -8.00 17.64 -9.01
N PHE A 370 -7.66 16.36 -8.89
CA PHE A 370 -6.34 15.81 -9.18
C PHE A 370 -6.48 14.72 -10.24
N LEU A 371 -5.90 14.97 -11.42
CA LEU A 371 -5.96 14.12 -12.59
C LEU A 371 -4.56 13.58 -12.89
N ALA A 372 -4.31 12.32 -12.56
CA ALA A 372 -3.02 11.67 -12.78
C ALA A 372 -3.02 10.82 -14.06
N ASP A 373 -1.93 10.92 -14.83
CA ASP A 373 -1.65 10.10 -16.02
C ASP A 373 -0.14 9.86 -16.13
N GLY A 374 0.28 8.58 -16.00
CA GLY A 374 1.69 8.20 -15.97
C GLY A 374 2.48 8.92 -14.87
N ASN A 375 3.51 9.65 -15.27
CA ASN A 375 4.33 10.45 -14.35
C ASN A 375 3.82 11.90 -14.19
N MET A 376 2.62 12.21 -14.67
CA MET A 376 2.06 13.56 -14.66
C MET A 376 0.82 13.64 -13.76
N VAL A 377 0.67 14.75 -13.03
CA VAL A 377 -0.51 15.09 -12.23
C VAL A 377 -0.97 16.49 -12.63
N THR A 378 -2.20 16.61 -13.11
CA THR A 378 -2.86 17.90 -13.33
C THR A 378 -3.78 18.20 -12.16
N VAL A 379 -3.64 19.37 -11.55
CA VAL A 379 -4.47 19.80 -10.43
C VAL A 379 -5.26 21.02 -10.85
N THR A 380 -6.57 20.94 -10.83
CA THR A 380 -7.42 22.11 -11.03
C THR A 380 -7.93 22.59 -9.69
N GLY A 381 -8.19 23.89 -9.57
CA GLY A 381 -8.81 24.43 -8.37
C GLY A 381 -9.11 25.90 -8.50
N HIS A 382 -9.44 26.50 -7.38
CA HIS A 382 -9.78 27.91 -7.28
C HIS A 382 -8.87 28.62 -6.29
N LEU A 383 -8.49 29.85 -6.63
CA LEU A 383 -7.73 30.72 -5.74
C LEU A 383 -8.37 32.11 -5.63
N ASN A 384 -8.30 32.65 -4.43
CA ASN A 384 -8.63 34.03 -4.11
C ASN A 384 -7.47 34.63 -3.32
N LEU A 385 -6.77 35.57 -3.94
CA LEU A 385 -5.56 36.20 -3.42
C LEU A 385 -5.73 37.73 -3.43
N THR A 386 -4.93 38.42 -2.64
CA THR A 386 -4.78 39.88 -2.72
C THR A 386 -3.31 40.24 -2.94
N ALA A 387 -3.02 40.99 -3.99
CA ALA A 387 -1.68 41.52 -4.26
C ALA A 387 -1.29 42.53 -3.18
N LYS A 388 -0.21 42.26 -2.44
CA LYS A 388 0.21 43.09 -1.30
C LYS A 388 0.67 44.49 -1.71
N SER A 389 1.19 44.65 -2.92
CA SER A 389 1.75 45.93 -3.40
C SER A 389 0.68 46.96 -3.80
N THR A 390 -0.53 46.52 -4.11
CA THR A 390 -1.62 47.33 -4.69
C THR A 390 -2.96 47.18 -3.95
N GLY A 391 -3.15 46.08 -3.23
CA GLY A 391 -4.45 45.68 -2.67
C GLY A 391 -5.41 45.05 -3.70
N GLY A 392 -4.95 44.80 -4.93
CA GLY A 392 -5.79 44.24 -6.00
C GLY A 392 -6.11 42.75 -5.78
N THR A 393 -7.35 42.35 -6.08
CA THR A 393 -7.81 40.95 -5.92
C THR A 393 -7.47 40.09 -7.13
N ILE A 394 -7.00 38.88 -6.88
CA ILE A 394 -6.82 37.82 -7.87
C ILE A 394 -7.78 36.68 -7.52
N ASP A 395 -8.89 36.63 -8.23
CA ASP A 395 -9.91 35.59 -8.11
C ASP A 395 -9.92 34.83 -9.45
N SER A 396 -9.50 33.57 -9.43
CA SER A 396 -9.27 32.79 -10.65
C SER A 396 -9.29 31.30 -10.37
N ASP A 397 -9.81 30.55 -11.34
CA ASP A 397 -9.48 29.14 -11.45
C ASP A 397 -8.01 28.97 -11.87
N PHE A 398 -7.40 27.86 -11.49
CA PHE A 398 -6.06 27.47 -11.91
C PHE A 398 -6.04 26.03 -12.39
N ALA A 399 -5.05 25.71 -13.22
CA ALA A 399 -4.59 24.36 -13.47
C ALA A 399 -3.07 24.30 -13.26
N HIS A 400 -2.59 23.37 -12.44
CA HIS A 400 -1.17 23.08 -12.28
C HIS A 400 -0.86 21.74 -12.94
N VAL A 401 0.16 21.69 -13.80
CA VAL A 401 0.61 20.44 -14.42
C VAL A 401 1.98 20.07 -13.85
N ILE A 402 2.00 18.99 -13.08
CA ILE A 402 3.16 18.49 -12.34
C ILE A 402 3.69 17.23 -13.03
N THR A 403 5.00 17.11 -13.18
CA THR A 403 5.66 15.85 -13.53
C THR A 403 6.42 15.35 -12.31
N VAL A 404 6.30 14.06 -11.99
CA VAL A 404 6.85 13.42 -10.81
C VAL A 404 7.93 12.41 -11.22
N ARG A 405 9.06 12.41 -10.52
CA ARG A 405 10.12 11.41 -10.62
C ARG A 405 10.49 10.97 -9.20
N ASP A 406 10.52 9.66 -8.97
CA ASP A 406 10.88 9.07 -7.66
C ASP A 406 10.09 9.66 -6.47
N GLY A 407 8.80 9.93 -6.70
CA GLY A 407 7.89 10.49 -5.69
C GLY A 407 8.05 11.99 -5.43
N LYS A 408 8.93 12.67 -6.19
CA LYS A 408 9.22 14.09 -6.06
C LYS A 408 8.84 14.87 -7.31
N TRP A 409 8.49 16.16 -7.15
CA TRP A 409 8.16 17.00 -8.30
C TRP A 409 9.42 17.31 -9.11
N LEU A 410 9.47 16.82 -10.35
CA LEU A 410 10.51 17.12 -11.34
C LEU A 410 10.14 18.33 -12.19
N ARG A 411 8.84 18.57 -12.41
CA ARG A 411 8.37 19.74 -13.17
C ARG A 411 7.07 20.24 -12.58
N PHE A 412 6.88 21.56 -12.53
CA PHE A 412 5.63 22.22 -12.17
C PHE A 412 5.34 23.34 -13.17
N ARG A 413 4.14 23.34 -13.74
CA ARG A 413 3.67 24.38 -14.66
C ARG A 413 2.38 24.98 -14.14
N ASP A 414 2.35 26.29 -13.95
CA ASP A 414 1.16 27.03 -13.57
C ASP A 414 0.36 27.51 -14.78
N PHE A 415 -0.96 27.34 -14.73
CA PHE A 415 -1.91 27.91 -15.65
C PHE A 415 -3.06 28.57 -14.88
N MET A 416 -2.84 29.77 -14.38
CA MET A 416 -3.92 30.65 -13.90
C MET A 416 -4.27 31.75 -14.90
N ASN A 417 -5.38 32.47 -14.67
CA ASN A 417 -5.74 33.62 -15.50
C ASN A 417 -4.83 34.83 -15.20
N THR A 418 -3.69 34.89 -15.89
CA THR A 418 -2.68 35.95 -15.74
C THR A 418 -3.23 37.34 -16.02
N ALA A 419 -4.29 37.49 -16.82
CA ALA A 419 -4.91 38.80 -17.04
C ALA A 419 -5.55 39.36 -15.75
N VAL A 420 -6.09 38.49 -14.87
CA VAL A 420 -6.56 38.91 -13.54
C VAL A 420 -5.37 39.33 -12.66
N ALA A 421 -4.31 38.51 -12.64
CA ALA A 421 -3.11 38.81 -11.86
C ALA A 421 -2.44 40.13 -12.30
N VAL A 422 -2.34 40.39 -13.61
CA VAL A 422 -1.81 41.65 -14.15
C VAL A 422 -2.63 42.84 -13.67
N ARG A 423 -3.97 42.77 -13.73
CA ARG A 423 -4.83 43.85 -13.22
C ARG A 423 -4.63 44.06 -11.73
N ALA A 424 -4.52 42.97 -10.96
CA ALA A 424 -4.28 43.07 -9.52
C ALA A 424 -2.94 43.72 -9.19
N PHE A 425 -1.86 43.38 -9.89
CA PHE A 425 -0.52 43.94 -9.64
C PHE A 425 -0.27 45.30 -10.31
N SER A 426 -1.17 45.75 -11.20
CA SER A 426 -1.15 47.10 -11.76
C SER A 426 -1.70 48.10 -10.76
N LYS A 427 -1.02 49.23 -10.58
CA LYS A 427 -1.65 50.43 -10.02
C LYS A 427 -2.38 51.09 -11.17
N ASP A 428 -3.69 51.31 -11.03
CA ASP A 428 -4.42 52.20 -11.95
C ASP A 428 -3.73 53.55 -12.10
#